data_AF-A0A1F7WZK2-F1
#
_entry.id   AF-A0A1F7WZK2-F1
#
_cell.length_a   1.000
_cell.length_b   1.000
_cell.length_c   1.000
_cell.angle_alpha   90.00
_cell.angle_beta   90.00
_cell.angle_gamma   90.00
#
_symmetry.space_group_name_H-M   'P 1'
#
loop_
_entity.id
_entity.type
_entity.pdbx_description
1 polymer ?
#
loop_
_entity_poly.entity_id
_entity_poly.type
_entity_poly.pdbx_seq_one_letter_code
_entity_poly.pdbx_strand_id
1 'polypeptide(L)'
;MSLPFKYKLDYIWKVVYIVLITLVFYLIISKWFRNILYENLTVALVVLLNSIFVTIYFLDYKKIFAKLIIISFGLLLILQVRTTNIRNTYSFTPSEIDMQITRMNYYPPRLAKIGYILEYKKEIKISERFIENFIEAVDFSEYFPDYFSFLSLPLFFGGLFWFIKISLMKDFKDKLKNVGKLLLLSVFALSVFGNNGKYGPFLIFPYIYFFIFIGVSKLLKKDILYEK
;
A
#
# COMPACT_ATOMS: atom_id res chain seq x y z
N MET A 1 -9.39 19.44 -30.91
CA MET A 1 -9.77 18.23 -31.66
C MET A 1 -10.58 17.31 -30.75
N SER A 2 -11.88 17.21 -30.96
CA SER A 2 -12.72 16.22 -30.27
C SER A 2 -12.43 14.83 -30.84
N LEU A 3 -12.14 13.86 -29.97
CA LEU A 3 -12.02 12.46 -30.38
C LEU A 3 -13.34 12.00 -31.04
N PRO A 4 -13.28 11.21 -32.14
CA PRO A 4 -14.48 10.69 -32.78
C PRO A 4 -15.33 9.89 -31.79
N PHE A 5 -16.65 9.95 -31.93
CA PHE A 5 -17.61 9.34 -30.98
C PHE A 5 -17.34 7.86 -30.69
N LYS A 6 -16.91 7.09 -31.70
CA LYS A 6 -16.53 5.68 -31.57
C LYS A 6 -15.38 5.45 -30.56
N TYR A 7 -14.35 6.30 -30.57
CA TYR A 7 -13.22 6.22 -29.65
C TYR A 7 -13.60 6.56 -28.20
N LYS A 8 -14.60 7.43 -28.00
CA LYS A 8 -15.13 7.70 -26.66
C LYS A 8 -15.89 6.51 -26.10
N LEU A 9 -16.64 5.80 -26.93
CA LEU A 9 -17.45 4.64 -26.51
C LEU A 9 -16.54 3.46 -26.12
N ASP A 10 -15.55 3.13 -26.94
CA ASP A 10 -14.61 2.04 -26.66
C ASP A 10 -13.81 2.29 -25.37
N TYR A 11 -13.44 3.55 -25.12
CA TYR A 11 -12.77 3.95 -23.89
C TYR A 11 -13.65 3.74 -22.65
N ILE A 12 -14.93 4.11 -22.72
CA ILE A 12 -15.88 3.92 -21.61
C ILE A 12 -16.02 2.44 -21.28
N TRP A 13 -16.18 1.58 -22.30
CA TRP A 13 -16.30 0.13 -22.10
C TRP A 13 -15.03 -0.49 -21.52
N LYS A 14 -13.84 -0.05 -21.95
CA LYS A 14 -12.57 -0.46 -21.35
C LYS A 14 -12.53 -0.11 -19.86
N VAL A 15 -12.86 1.13 -19.49
CA VAL A 15 -12.90 1.57 -18.08
C VAL A 15 -13.91 0.77 -17.26
N VAL A 16 -15.12 0.56 -17.77
CA VAL A 16 -16.16 -0.24 -17.10
C VAL A 16 -15.67 -1.67 -16.86
N TYR A 17 -15.05 -2.29 -17.87
CA TYR A 17 -14.53 -3.65 -17.75
C TYR A 17 -13.42 -3.77 -16.69
N ILE A 18 -12.49 -2.81 -16.66
CA ILE A 18 -11.42 -2.74 -15.65
C ILE A 18 -12.03 -2.60 -14.27
N VAL A 19 -12.97 -1.66 -14.10
CA VAL A 19 -13.65 -1.42 -12.82
C VAL A 19 -14.38 -2.68 -12.34
N LEU A 20 -15.06 -3.40 -13.24
CA LEU A 20 -15.77 -4.63 -12.92
C LEU A 20 -14.82 -5.77 -12.51
N ILE A 21 -13.74 -6.05 -13.26
CA ILE A 21 -12.75 -7.07 -12.86
C ILE A 21 -12.18 -6.74 -11.48
N THR A 22 -11.80 -5.48 -11.32
CA THR A 22 -11.20 -4.97 -10.10
C THR A 22 -12.18 -5.22 -8.94
N LEU A 23 -13.42 -4.73 -9.01
CA LEU A 23 -14.49 -4.96 -8.04
C LEU A 23 -14.76 -6.45 -7.74
N VAL A 24 -14.84 -7.30 -8.76
CA VAL A 24 -15.04 -8.74 -8.59
C VAL A 24 -13.90 -9.35 -7.78
N PHE A 25 -12.66 -8.95 -8.05
CA PHE A 25 -11.50 -9.39 -7.28
C PHE A 25 -11.58 -8.94 -5.81
N TYR A 26 -11.91 -7.67 -5.57
CA TYR A 26 -12.09 -7.12 -4.22
C TYR A 26 -13.14 -7.88 -3.41
N LEU A 27 -14.30 -8.13 -4.00
CA LEU A 27 -15.44 -8.68 -3.28
C LEU A 27 -15.37 -10.19 -3.09
N ILE A 28 -14.83 -10.94 -4.07
CA ILE A 28 -14.80 -12.40 -4.02
C ILE A 28 -13.55 -12.91 -3.29
N ILE A 29 -12.39 -12.29 -3.50
CA ILE A 29 -11.11 -12.89 -3.11
C ILE A 29 -10.59 -12.33 -1.78
N SER A 30 -10.85 -11.06 -1.48
CA SER A 30 -10.33 -10.40 -0.28
C SER A 30 -11.32 -10.48 0.88
N LYS A 31 -11.14 -11.45 1.78
CA LYS A 31 -11.89 -11.52 3.06
C LYS A 31 -11.73 -10.22 3.85
N TRP A 32 -10.51 -9.68 3.85
CA TRP A 32 -10.20 -8.42 4.49
C TRP A 32 -11.04 -7.25 3.94
N PHE A 33 -11.14 -7.09 2.62
CA PHE A 33 -11.90 -6.00 2.03
C PHE A 33 -13.40 -6.11 2.36
N ARG A 34 -13.94 -7.34 2.37
CA ARG A 34 -15.32 -7.58 2.82
C ARG A 34 -15.52 -7.12 4.26
N ASN A 35 -14.62 -7.47 5.17
CA ASN A 35 -14.72 -7.04 6.57
C ASN A 35 -14.71 -5.51 6.69
N ILE A 36 -13.82 -4.81 5.99
CA ILE A 36 -13.82 -3.34 5.97
C ILE A 36 -15.10 -2.79 5.37
N LEU A 37 -15.64 -3.40 4.30
CA LEU A 37 -16.88 -2.96 3.69
C LEU A 37 -18.04 -2.99 4.69
N TYR A 38 -18.11 -4.03 5.53
CA TYR A 38 -19.11 -4.15 6.59
C TYR A 38 -18.85 -3.20 7.77
N GLU A 39 -17.61 -3.05 8.20
CA GLU A 39 -17.27 -2.25 9.39
C GLU A 39 -17.16 -0.74 9.13
N ASN A 40 -16.73 -0.35 7.93
CA ASN A 40 -16.51 1.04 7.54
C ASN A 40 -16.54 1.23 6.01
N LEU A 41 -17.75 1.46 5.50
CA LEU A 41 -17.99 1.72 4.09
C LEU A 41 -17.13 2.86 3.52
N THR A 42 -16.87 3.92 4.30
CA THR A 42 -16.06 5.05 3.84
C THR A 42 -14.63 4.63 3.53
N VAL A 43 -13.97 3.89 4.43
CA VAL A 43 -12.61 3.38 4.19
C VAL A 43 -12.59 2.46 2.97
N ALA A 44 -13.54 1.53 2.88
CA ALA A 44 -13.64 0.61 1.75
C ALA A 44 -13.79 1.35 0.41
N LEU A 45 -14.67 2.35 0.33
CA LEU A 45 -14.89 3.13 -0.88
C LEU A 45 -13.65 3.93 -1.29
N VAL A 46 -12.94 4.55 -0.33
CA VAL A 46 -11.73 5.33 -0.64
C VAL A 46 -10.61 4.39 -1.14
N VAL A 47 -10.44 3.22 -0.54
CA VAL A 47 -9.49 2.20 -1.00
C VAL A 47 -9.85 1.77 -2.43
N LEU A 48 -11.11 1.41 -2.68
CA LEU A 48 -11.59 0.99 -4.00
C LEU A 48 -11.34 2.07 -5.07
N LEU A 49 -11.73 3.32 -4.78
CA LEU A 49 -11.57 4.44 -5.70
C LEU A 49 -10.09 4.71 -6.02
N ASN A 50 -9.23 4.74 -5.01
CA ASN A 50 -7.80 4.95 -5.22
C ASN A 50 -7.21 3.88 -6.16
N SER A 51 -7.62 2.63 -5.96
CA SER A 51 -7.16 1.49 -6.75
C SER A 51 -7.65 1.53 -8.20
N ILE A 52 -8.90 1.91 -8.41
CA ILE A 52 -9.47 2.16 -9.75
C ILE A 52 -8.68 3.28 -10.44
N PHE A 53 -8.43 4.40 -9.74
CA PHE A 53 -7.70 5.53 -10.34
C PHE A 53 -6.26 5.18 -10.68
N VAL A 54 -5.54 4.45 -9.82
CA VAL A 54 -4.18 3.94 -10.10
C VAL A 54 -4.18 3.07 -11.34
N THR A 55 -5.15 2.15 -11.45
CA THR A 55 -5.26 1.24 -12.59
C THR A 55 -5.57 1.99 -13.89
N ILE A 56 -6.52 2.93 -13.89
CA ILE A 56 -6.85 3.72 -15.08
C ILE A 56 -5.68 4.64 -15.47
N TYR A 57 -5.00 5.25 -14.49
CA TYR A 57 -3.85 6.12 -14.75
C TYR A 57 -2.72 5.36 -15.42
N PHE A 58 -2.47 4.11 -15.02
CA PHE A 58 -1.47 3.26 -15.66
C PHE A 58 -1.78 3.02 -17.15
N LEU A 59 -3.05 2.79 -17.49
CA LEU A 59 -3.48 2.46 -18.84
C LEU A 59 -3.54 3.68 -19.78
N ASP A 60 -4.20 4.76 -19.37
CA ASP A 60 -4.50 5.89 -20.26
C ASP A 60 -3.68 7.16 -19.98
N TYR A 61 -3.00 7.23 -18.83
CA TYR A 61 -2.09 8.31 -18.46
C TYR A 61 -2.65 9.73 -18.60
N LYS A 62 -3.92 9.94 -18.23
CA LYS A 62 -4.49 11.30 -18.16
C LYS A 62 -4.12 11.98 -16.85
N LYS A 63 -3.68 13.24 -16.94
CA LYS A 63 -3.34 14.10 -15.77
C LYS A 63 -4.47 14.20 -14.75
N ILE A 64 -5.72 14.09 -15.18
CA ILE A 64 -6.88 14.12 -14.27
C ILE A 64 -6.85 12.96 -13.28
N PHE A 65 -6.48 11.75 -13.72
CA PHE A 65 -6.37 10.59 -12.84
C PHE A 65 -5.18 10.72 -11.87
N ALA A 66 -4.06 11.33 -12.30
CA ALA A 66 -2.97 11.64 -11.37
C ALA A 66 -3.44 12.53 -10.20
N LYS A 67 -4.22 13.58 -10.49
CA LYS A 67 -4.82 14.44 -9.46
C LYS A 67 -5.77 13.66 -8.54
N LEU A 68 -6.63 12.83 -9.11
CA LEU A 68 -7.58 12.00 -8.34
C LEU A 68 -6.87 10.98 -7.45
N ILE A 69 -5.77 10.38 -7.91
CA ILE A 69 -4.93 9.49 -7.10
C ILE A 69 -4.36 10.26 -5.91
N ILE A 70 -3.78 11.45 -6.12
CA ILE A 70 -3.19 12.25 -5.04
C ILE A 70 -4.25 12.63 -4.01
N ILE A 71 -5.43 13.07 -4.45
CA ILE A 71 -6.54 13.45 -3.55
C ILE A 71 -7.01 12.24 -2.74
N SER A 72 -7.28 11.11 -3.41
CA SER A 72 -7.73 9.89 -2.73
C SER A 72 -6.66 9.29 -1.82
N PHE A 73 -5.38 9.40 -2.19
CA PHE A 73 -4.26 9.00 -1.34
C PHE A 73 -4.15 9.87 -0.08
N GLY A 74 -4.32 11.19 -0.21
CA GLY A 74 -4.40 12.10 0.94
C GLY A 74 -5.54 11.74 1.89
N LEU A 75 -6.72 11.37 1.34
CA LEU A 75 -7.84 10.86 2.15
C LEU A 75 -7.49 9.55 2.86
N LEU A 76 -6.83 8.60 2.17
CA LEU A 76 -6.35 7.36 2.81
C LEU A 76 -5.36 7.66 3.95
N LEU A 77 -4.43 8.60 3.77
CA LEU A 77 -3.49 8.99 4.83
C LEU A 77 -4.22 9.53 6.06
N ILE A 78 -5.18 10.45 5.86
CA ILE A 78 -5.98 11.01 6.95
C ILE A 78 -6.74 9.90 7.68
N LEU A 79 -7.37 8.98 6.94
CA LEU A 79 -8.08 7.85 7.51
C LEU A 79 -7.14 6.91 8.25
N GLN A 80 -5.94 6.62 7.72
CA GLN A 80 -4.96 5.76 8.38
C GLN A 80 -4.55 6.36 9.71
N VAL A 81 -4.17 7.64 9.74
CA VAL A 81 -3.78 8.33 10.98
C VAL A 81 -4.92 8.33 11.99
N ARG A 82 -6.17 8.56 11.55
CA ARG A 82 -7.34 8.57 12.44
C ARG A 82 -7.70 7.19 13.01
N THR A 83 -7.49 6.13 12.23
CA THR A 83 -7.86 4.75 12.61
C THR A 83 -6.73 3.99 13.28
N THR A 84 -5.51 4.53 13.25
CA THR A 84 -4.35 3.96 13.92
C THR A 84 -4.27 4.46 15.34
N ASN A 85 -4.23 3.52 16.30
CA ASN A 85 -4.00 3.87 17.69
C ASN A 85 -2.50 4.11 17.92
N ILE A 86 -2.08 5.35 17.67
CA ILE A 86 -0.69 5.80 17.79
C ILE A 86 -0.09 5.48 19.18
N ARG A 87 -0.90 5.46 20.24
CA ARG A 87 -0.42 5.11 21.60
C ARG A 87 0.02 3.65 21.70
N ASN A 88 -0.72 2.74 21.08
CA ASN A 88 -0.36 1.33 21.02
C ASN A 88 0.80 1.09 20.05
N THR A 89 0.95 1.93 19.02
CA THR A 89 2.10 1.85 18.12
C THR A 89 3.40 2.14 18.88
N TYR A 90 3.45 3.15 19.76
CA TYR A 90 4.71 3.54 20.43
C TYR A 90 4.86 3.06 21.87
N SER A 91 3.90 2.28 22.39
CA SER A 91 4.02 1.64 23.71
C SER A 91 5.09 0.57 23.67
N PHE A 92 5.94 0.52 24.69
CA PHE A 92 6.88 -0.60 24.84
C PHE A 92 6.11 -1.89 25.13
N THR A 93 6.49 -2.97 24.47
CA THR A 93 6.07 -4.32 24.91
C THR A 93 6.76 -4.67 26.22
N PRO A 94 6.20 -5.56 27.06
CA PRO A 94 6.87 -5.99 28.29
C PRO A 94 8.30 -6.51 28.05
N SER A 95 8.51 -7.25 26.97
CA SER A 95 9.84 -7.74 26.57
C SER A 95 10.80 -6.62 26.16
N GLU A 96 10.30 -5.59 25.46
CA GLU A 96 11.12 -4.41 25.14
C GLU A 96 11.49 -3.63 26.40
N ILE A 97 10.59 -3.53 27.38
CA ILE A 97 10.88 -2.91 28.68
C ILE A 97 11.97 -3.69 29.41
N ASP A 98 11.88 -5.03 29.42
CA ASP A 98 12.87 -5.88 30.08
C ASP A 98 14.24 -5.78 29.39
N MET A 99 14.28 -5.76 28.05
CA MET A 99 15.50 -5.51 27.29
C MET A 99 16.06 -4.11 27.54
N GLN A 100 15.19 -3.10 27.63
CA GLN A 100 15.56 -1.72 27.95
C GLN A 100 16.21 -1.66 29.33
N ILE A 101 15.58 -2.23 30.35
CA ILE A 101 16.12 -2.30 31.72
C ILE A 101 17.46 -3.04 31.73
N THR A 102 17.59 -4.12 30.96
CA THR A 102 18.83 -4.87 30.83
C THR A 102 19.93 -4.02 30.20
N ARG A 103 19.64 -3.29 29.11
CA ARG A 103 20.57 -2.32 28.49
C ARG A 103 20.95 -1.19 29.43
N MET A 104 19.99 -0.69 30.19
CA MET A 104 20.19 0.34 31.19
C MET A 104 21.17 -0.07 32.28
N ASN A 105 21.13 -1.33 32.70
CA ASN A 105 22.04 -1.89 33.71
C ASN A 105 23.49 -1.97 33.24
N TYR A 106 23.77 -1.89 31.93
CA TYR A 106 25.13 -1.84 31.39
C TYR A 106 25.72 -0.42 31.33
N TYR A 107 24.90 0.64 31.44
CA TYR A 107 25.43 2.00 31.42
C TYR A 107 26.10 2.36 32.75
N PRO A 108 27.26 3.06 32.72
CA PRO A 108 27.85 3.62 33.93
C PRO A 108 26.85 4.54 34.65
N PRO A 109 26.81 4.57 36.01
CA PRO A 109 25.81 5.33 36.77
C PRO A 109 25.73 6.83 36.40
N ARG A 110 26.86 7.42 35.98
CA ARG A 110 26.93 8.83 35.55
C ARG A 110 26.27 9.09 34.20
N LEU A 111 26.15 8.07 33.35
CA LEU A 111 25.60 8.14 31.99
C LEU A 111 24.21 7.51 31.88
N ALA A 112 23.79 6.71 32.85
CA ALA A 112 22.49 6.04 32.87
C ALA A 112 21.31 6.99 32.64
N LYS A 113 21.38 8.22 33.18
CA LYS A 113 20.35 9.25 32.99
C LYS A 113 20.27 9.74 31.54
N ILE A 114 21.40 9.80 30.84
CA ILE A 114 21.47 10.17 29.42
C ILE A 114 20.99 9.00 28.56
N GLY A 115 21.40 7.77 28.89
CA GLY A 115 20.90 6.55 28.25
C GLY A 115 19.37 6.45 28.33
N TYR A 116 18.79 6.71 29.50
CA TYR A 116 17.33 6.74 29.68
C TYR A 116 16.65 7.79 28.80
N ILE A 117 17.20 9.00 28.73
CA ILE A 117 16.64 10.09 27.92
C ILE A 117 16.72 9.75 26.42
N LEU A 118 17.76 9.04 25.99
CA LEU A 118 17.90 8.60 24.60
C LEU A 118 16.93 7.45 24.29
N GLU A 119 16.88 6.40 25.08
CA GLU A 119 16.02 5.25 24.79
C GLU A 119 14.51 5.55 24.95
N TYR A 120 14.13 6.57 25.74
CA TYR A 120 12.71 6.94 25.91
C TYR A 120 12.18 7.91 24.84
N LYS A 121 13.07 8.47 23.99
CA LYS A 121 12.67 9.41 22.95
C LYS A 121 11.89 8.72 21.84
N LYS A 122 10.73 9.29 21.50
CA LYS A 122 9.86 8.78 20.44
C LYS A 122 10.57 8.75 19.09
N GLU A 123 11.48 9.69 18.88
CA GLU A 123 12.28 9.81 17.66
C GLU A 123 13.21 8.59 17.47
N ILE A 124 13.81 8.10 18.57
CA ILE A 124 14.72 6.94 18.53
C ILE A 124 13.92 5.66 18.25
N LYS A 125 12.72 5.52 18.82
CA LYS A 125 11.81 4.41 18.48
C LYS A 125 11.39 4.41 17.01
N ILE A 126 11.12 5.58 16.44
CA ILE A 126 10.78 5.69 15.02
C ILE A 126 11.97 5.22 14.17
N SER A 127 13.20 5.58 14.54
CA SER A 127 14.39 5.11 13.81
C SER A 127 14.65 3.62 13.99
N GLU A 128 14.51 3.05 15.18
CA GLU A 128 14.70 1.61 15.43
C GLU A 128 13.69 0.79 14.64
N ARG A 129 12.41 1.16 14.65
CA ARG A 129 11.41 0.49 13.82
C ARG A 129 11.61 0.68 12.33
N PHE A 130 12.12 1.84 11.90
CA PHE A 130 12.49 2.00 10.51
C PHE A 130 13.59 1.01 10.12
N ILE A 131 14.57 0.81 10.99
CA ILE A 131 15.65 -0.16 10.77
C ILE A 131 15.09 -1.59 10.77
N GLU A 132 14.30 -1.98 11.76
CA GLU A 132 13.68 -3.30 11.83
C GLU A 132 12.82 -3.58 10.59
N ASN A 133 11.90 -2.68 10.21
CA ASN A 133 10.98 -2.93 9.09
C ASN A 133 11.65 -2.89 7.70
N PHE A 134 12.80 -2.22 7.52
CA PHE A 134 13.45 -2.07 6.20
C PHE A 134 14.78 -2.81 6.04
N ILE A 135 15.51 -3.08 7.11
CA ILE A 135 16.86 -3.67 7.10
C ILE A 135 16.82 -5.10 7.64
N GLU A 136 16.05 -5.36 8.71
CA GLU A 136 16.02 -6.67 9.36
C GLU A 136 14.76 -7.45 8.98
N ALA A 137 14.89 -8.28 7.94
CA ALA A 137 13.92 -9.30 7.52
C ALA A 137 12.45 -8.85 7.37
N VAL A 138 12.04 -8.52 6.14
CA VAL A 138 10.63 -8.32 5.79
C VAL A 138 9.91 -9.67 5.74
N ASP A 139 9.36 -10.13 6.86
CA ASP A 139 8.45 -11.28 6.85
C ASP A 139 7.06 -10.86 6.36
N PHE A 140 6.83 -10.99 5.06
CA PHE A 140 5.53 -10.72 4.43
C PHE A 140 4.36 -11.48 5.09
N SER A 141 4.61 -12.63 5.71
CA SER A 141 3.56 -13.41 6.38
C SER A 141 3.15 -12.83 7.73
N GLU A 142 4.06 -12.13 8.41
CA GLU A 142 3.79 -11.41 9.67
C GLU A 142 3.11 -10.06 9.43
N TYR A 143 3.46 -9.36 8.35
CA TYR A 143 2.80 -8.11 7.96
C TYR A 143 1.44 -8.32 7.29
N PHE A 144 1.23 -9.50 6.69
CA PHE A 144 -0.01 -9.83 5.99
C PHE A 144 -0.64 -11.19 6.36
N PRO A 145 -0.84 -11.52 7.65
CA PRO A 145 -1.60 -12.70 8.04
C PRO A 145 -3.04 -12.55 7.55
N ASP A 146 -3.53 -13.51 6.76
CA ASP A 146 -4.89 -13.59 6.22
C ASP A 146 -5.33 -12.51 5.20
N TYR A 147 -4.46 -11.59 4.77
CA TYR A 147 -4.85 -10.57 3.79
C TYR A 147 -4.77 -11.07 2.34
N PHE A 148 -3.90 -12.05 2.08
CA PHE A 148 -3.79 -12.71 0.79
C PHE A 148 -4.46 -14.07 0.84
N SER A 149 -5.40 -14.31 -0.08
CA SER A 149 -5.80 -15.68 -0.42
C SER A 149 -4.65 -16.40 -1.14
N PHE A 150 -4.63 -17.72 -1.04
CA PHE A 150 -3.70 -18.59 -1.78
C PHE A 150 -3.67 -18.25 -3.29
N LEU A 151 -4.80 -17.89 -3.88
CA LEU A 151 -4.90 -17.54 -5.30
C LEU A 151 -4.33 -16.14 -5.61
N SER A 152 -4.47 -15.19 -4.70
CA SER A 152 -4.04 -13.80 -4.92
C SER A 152 -2.52 -13.60 -4.84
N LEU A 153 -1.82 -14.44 -4.09
CA LEU A 153 -0.39 -14.27 -3.82
C LEU A 153 0.49 -14.53 -5.06
N PRO A 154 0.29 -15.62 -5.85
CA PRO A 154 0.97 -15.79 -7.14
C PRO A 154 0.65 -14.67 -8.15
N LEU A 155 -0.60 -14.19 -8.15
CA LEU A 155 -1.03 -13.10 -9.04
C LEU A 155 -0.34 -11.77 -8.67
N PHE A 156 -0.20 -11.50 -7.38
CA PHE A 156 0.52 -10.34 -6.87
C PHE A 156 1.98 -10.38 -7.31
N PHE A 157 2.70 -11.48 -7.08
CA PHE A 157 4.11 -11.61 -7.46
C PHE A 157 4.31 -11.55 -8.99
N GLY A 158 3.46 -12.24 -9.76
CA GLY A 158 3.48 -12.16 -11.21
C GLY A 158 3.25 -10.73 -11.71
N GLY A 159 2.28 -10.04 -11.11
CA GLY A 159 1.99 -8.64 -11.39
C GLY A 159 3.16 -7.70 -11.09
N LEU A 160 3.81 -7.90 -9.94
CA LEU A 160 4.96 -7.12 -9.50
C LEU A 160 6.16 -7.33 -10.45
N PHE A 161 6.42 -8.58 -10.86
CA PHE A 161 7.43 -8.89 -11.88
C PHE A 161 7.16 -8.16 -13.19
N TRP A 162 5.93 -8.20 -13.69
CA TRP A 162 5.57 -7.51 -14.92
C TRP A 162 5.62 -5.98 -14.78
N PHE A 163 5.23 -5.43 -13.63
CA PHE A 163 5.36 -4.01 -13.34
C PHE A 163 6.81 -3.56 -13.45
N ILE A 164 7.75 -4.30 -12.85
CA ILE A 164 9.19 -4.01 -12.96
C ILE A 164 9.63 -4.10 -14.42
N LYS A 165 9.25 -5.17 -15.14
CA LYS A 165 9.64 -5.36 -16.55
C LYS A 165 9.14 -4.22 -17.45
N ILE A 166 7.91 -3.74 -17.25
CA ILE A 166 7.35 -2.61 -18.00
C ILE A 166 8.01 -1.29 -17.59
N SER A 167 8.42 -1.15 -16.31
CA SER A 167 9.10 0.06 -15.81
C SER A 167 10.45 0.34 -16.45
N LEU A 168 11.08 -0.71 -17.00
CA LEU A 168 12.32 -0.60 -17.75
C LEU A 168 12.10 -0.11 -19.19
N MET A 169 10.86 -0.09 -19.68
CA MET A 169 10.53 0.42 -21.02
C MET A 169 10.42 1.96 -20.99
N LYS A 170 11.07 2.64 -21.95
CA LYS A 170 11.16 4.12 -22.00
C LYS A 170 9.79 4.81 -21.94
N ASP A 171 8.77 4.27 -22.62
CA ASP A 171 7.45 4.91 -22.76
C ASP A 171 6.58 4.85 -21.48
N PHE A 172 6.95 3.99 -20.52
CA PHE A 172 6.22 3.80 -19.27
C PHE A 172 6.97 4.27 -18.03
N LYS A 173 8.23 4.68 -18.19
CA LYS A 173 9.14 5.06 -17.10
C LYS A 173 8.55 6.14 -16.20
N ASP A 174 7.99 7.20 -16.78
CA ASP A 174 7.42 8.31 -15.98
C ASP A 174 6.10 7.93 -15.30
N LYS A 175 5.27 7.12 -15.96
CA LYS A 175 4.00 6.63 -15.37
C LYS A 175 4.27 5.79 -14.13
N LEU A 176 5.22 4.87 -14.27
CA LEU A 176 5.56 3.88 -13.26
C LEU A 176 6.38 4.50 -12.14
N LYS A 177 7.19 5.53 -12.44
CA LYS A 177 7.88 6.32 -11.41
C LYS A 177 6.90 6.99 -10.44
N ASN A 178 5.78 7.53 -10.94
CA ASN A 178 4.79 8.17 -10.06
C ASN A 178 4.03 7.16 -9.20
N VAL A 179 3.58 6.03 -9.77
CA VAL A 179 2.92 4.97 -9.01
C VAL A 179 3.89 4.35 -7.98
N GLY A 180 5.13 4.08 -8.39
CA GLY A 180 6.17 3.53 -7.51
C GLY A 180 6.53 4.47 -6.36
N LYS A 181 6.59 5.79 -6.60
CA LYS A 181 6.79 6.79 -5.54
C LYS A 181 5.66 6.76 -4.51
N LEU A 182 4.42 6.66 -4.95
CA LEU A 182 3.26 6.62 -4.05
C LEU A 182 3.21 5.30 -3.26
N LEU A 183 3.59 4.18 -3.87
CA LEU A 183 3.78 2.92 -3.15
C LEU A 183 4.85 3.05 -2.06
N LEU A 184 6.04 3.57 -2.41
CA LEU A 184 7.12 3.78 -1.43
C LEU A 184 6.69 4.71 -0.31
N LEU A 185 5.95 5.78 -0.63
CA LEU A 185 5.39 6.69 0.37
C LEU A 185 4.36 5.99 1.27
N SER A 186 3.62 5.01 0.75
CA SER A 186 2.67 4.21 1.52
C SER A 186 3.40 3.30 2.52
N VAL A 187 4.46 2.63 2.08
CA VAL A 187 5.32 1.81 2.94
C VAL A 187 5.97 2.67 4.01
N PHE A 188 6.51 3.84 3.64
CA PHE A 188 7.09 4.80 4.56
C PHE A 188 6.06 5.30 5.59
N ALA A 189 4.87 5.70 5.15
CA ALA A 189 3.80 6.15 6.04
C ALA A 189 3.35 5.05 7.01
N LEU A 190 3.22 3.81 6.55
CA LEU A 190 2.89 2.67 7.41
C LEU A 190 4.00 2.37 8.42
N SER A 191 5.26 2.56 8.04
CA SER A 191 6.40 2.39 8.96
C SER A 191 6.43 3.46 10.05
N VAL A 192 6.04 4.70 9.71
CA VAL A 192 5.96 5.80 10.68
C VAL A 192 4.75 5.65 11.59
N PHE A 193 3.55 5.46 11.03
CA PHE A 193 2.31 5.44 11.81
C PHE A 193 2.00 4.09 12.46
N GLY A 194 2.60 3.01 11.96
CA GLY A 194 2.31 1.63 12.32
C GLY A 194 1.28 0.98 11.41
N ASN A 195 1.32 -0.35 11.34
CA ASN A 195 0.37 -1.22 10.64
C ASN A 195 -0.84 -1.62 11.52
N ASN A 196 -0.79 -1.36 12.82
CA ASN A 196 -1.80 -1.68 13.83
C ASN A 196 -3.05 -0.78 13.80
N GLY A 197 -3.47 -0.36 12.61
CA GLY A 197 -4.76 0.32 12.42
C GLY A 197 -5.93 -0.62 12.71
N LYS A 198 -7.07 -0.07 13.14
CA LYS A 198 -8.31 -0.85 13.36
C LYS A 198 -8.66 -1.76 12.15
N TYR A 199 -8.32 -1.30 10.95
CA TYR A 199 -8.60 -1.99 9.69
C TYR A 199 -7.34 -2.54 9.00
N GLY A 200 -6.20 -2.59 9.69
CA GLY A 200 -4.91 -2.98 9.12
C GLY A 200 -4.27 -1.90 8.23
N PRO A 201 -3.23 -2.27 7.45
CA PRO A 201 -2.40 -1.33 6.69
C PRO A 201 -3.04 -0.93 5.34
N PHE A 202 -4.25 -0.39 5.33
CA PHE A 202 -5.00 -0.16 4.07
C PHE A 202 -4.34 0.81 3.07
N LEU A 203 -3.32 1.58 3.47
CA LEU A 203 -2.53 2.43 2.56
C LEU A 203 -1.84 1.67 1.42
N ILE A 204 -1.37 0.45 1.66
CA ILE A 204 -0.64 -0.32 0.64
C ILE A 204 -1.56 -1.11 -0.31
N PHE A 205 -2.79 -1.35 0.13
CA PHE A 205 -3.74 -2.21 -0.57
C PHE A 205 -4.05 -1.76 -2.00
N PRO A 206 -4.27 -0.46 -2.29
CA PRO A 206 -4.50 -0.04 -3.67
C PRO A 206 -3.45 -0.48 -4.67
N TYR A 207 -2.20 -0.56 -4.23
CA TYR A 207 -1.08 -1.03 -5.06
C TYR A 207 -1.03 -2.55 -5.13
N ILE A 208 -1.32 -3.26 -4.04
CA ILE A 208 -1.45 -4.72 -4.04
C ILE A 208 -2.46 -5.16 -5.10
N TYR A 209 -3.64 -4.55 -5.09
CA TYR A 209 -4.70 -4.87 -6.04
C TYR A 209 -4.36 -4.45 -7.47
N PHE A 210 -3.66 -3.33 -7.64
CA PHE A 210 -3.13 -2.93 -8.93
C PHE A 210 -2.13 -3.95 -9.49
N PHE A 211 -1.22 -4.48 -8.67
CA PHE A 211 -0.29 -5.52 -9.13
C PHE A 211 -1.02 -6.81 -9.48
N ILE A 212 -1.95 -7.25 -8.66
CA ILE A 212 -2.81 -8.39 -8.98
C ILE A 212 -3.54 -8.17 -10.31
N PHE A 213 -4.09 -6.98 -10.56
CA PHE A 213 -4.70 -6.64 -11.84
C PHE A 213 -3.74 -6.82 -13.02
N ILE A 214 -2.50 -6.33 -12.89
CA ILE A 214 -1.45 -6.56 -13.90
C ILE A 214 -1.22 -8.07 -14.09
N GLY A 215 -1.07 -8.83 -13.02
CA GLY A 215 -0.86 -10.29 -13.06
C GLY A 215 -1.98 -11.02 -13.81
N VAL A 216 -3.23 -10.71 -13.48
CA VAL A 216 -4.41 -11.28 -14.15
C VAL A 216 -4.46 -10.87 -15.63
N SER A 217 -4.22 -9.58 -15.93
CA SER A 217 -4.24 -9.10 -17.32
C SER A 217 -3.25 -9.86 -18.21
N LYS A 218 -2.08 -10.20 -17.66
CA LYS A 218 -1.04 -10.97 -18.34
C LYS A 218 -1.39 -12.45 -18.49
N LEU A 219 -1.99 -13.07 -17.48
CA LEU A 219 -2.46 -14.46 -17.59
C LEU A 219 -3.55 -14.62 -18.65
N LEU A 220 -4.46 -13.66 -18.75
CA LEU A 220 -5.54 -13.68 -19.74
C LEU A 220 -5.07 -13.38 -21.17
N LYS A 221 -3.75 -13.21 -21.41
CA LYS A 221 -3.15 -12.76 -22.69
C LYS A 221 -3.86 -11.54 -23.28
N LYS A 222 -4.50 -10.75 -22.42
CA LYS A 222 -5.10 -9.49 -22.84
C LYS A 222 -3.96 -8.50 -22.88
N ASP A 223 -3.47 -8.23 -24.09
CA ASP A 223 -2.51 -7.18 -24.38
C ASP A 223 -3.12 -5.78 -24.24
N ILE A 224 -3.89 -5.55 -23.16
CA ILE A 224 -4.36 -4.23 -22.72
C ILE A 224 -3.16 -3.27 -22.54
N LEU A 225 -1.95 -3.80 -22.40
CA LEU A 225 -0.70 -3.08 -22.21
C LEU A 225 0.05 -2.76 -23.51
N TYR A 226 -0.29 -3.40 -24.63
CA TYR A 226 0.39 -3.24 -25.94
C TYR A 226 -0.53 -2.77 -27.07
N GLU A 227 -1.83 -2.57 -26.82
CA GLU A 227 -2.71 -1.88 -27.78
C GLU A 227 -2.39 -0.37 -27.83
N LYS A 228 -1.30 0.00 -28.49
CA LYS A 228 -1.08 1.33 -29.08
C LYS A 228 -0.35 1.20 -30.40
#